data_AF-A0A6I6JUV1-F1
#
_entry.id   AF-A0A6I6JUV1-F1
#
_cell.length_a   1.000
_cell.length_b   1.000
_cell.length_c   1.000
_cell.angle_alpha   90.00
_cell.angle_beta   90.00
_cell.angle_gamma   90.00
#
_symmetry.space_group_name_H-M   'P 1'
#
loop_
_entity.id
_entity.type
_entity.pdbx_description
1 polymer ?
#
loop_
_entity_poly.entity_id
_entity_poly.type
_entity_poly.pdbx_seq_one_letter_code
_entity_poly.pdbx_strand_id
1 'polypeptide(L)'
;MSLYFKIKRNLFPVEQGMPGFIPQFRLEGRSRSGDDESGLEMRTADPLWMLGRQWQFGEFKGEDNGSPVSANANFRKEMLNFYSFLNSESKKEIGNVPLEARVEAMETRPVNLRDNVRIGQKFEELIKTNFSTSESENFITKLRTEFPLNQDEKTDQKSQRFFNLMVGNVINGGSLWESILKNKFPTGDLTALETVTNKLKNWYQELYLPAGEKSSWQSKNLVHQFNVHGEKEIQLNAPDYQSGHLDWYSFDDSKIGVNPTENASDSDGFMPVRVSFAAMPDKRLYAFEDSKLDLSGMEVDQSDLVKLMIIDFSLVSDNDWFSIPFEMKAGEICWINYITVRDVFGVTTTINNDKNTGQFLDANPLKVWDAFKIRPSDLLRERGKNNRELYKKEEQFIYLPPVTTFRQESRPLEEVLFLRDEYANMVWGIEKIVCNKLGKPVNGYDYHLEINGPFINPEKRETAMPQFRLATQVPTNWIPYLPFHIENNDSNIELRRAVMLRNEADTEPADIEPLSILAQNDLFSIREEAIPRAGVRVQLTRQRVRGADGKTYIWLGRKVLAGRGEGSSGLKFDQLLS
;
A
#
# COMPACT_ATOMS: atom_id res chain seq x y z
N MET A 1 22.34 48.03 11.39
CA MET A 1 23.41 47.22 10.75
C MET A 1 23.80 46.14 11.74
N SER A 2 23.52 44.86 11.46
CA SER A 2 23.68 43.77 12.43
C SER A 2 25.12 43.62 12.92
N LEU A 3 25.31 43.08 14.12
CA LEU A 3 26.63 42.82 14.73
C LEU A 3 27.54 42.02 13.78
N TYR A 4 26.94 41.11 13.00
CA TYR A 4 27.60 40.35 11.93
C TYR A 4 28.32 41.25 10.91
N PHE A 5 27.67 42.30 10.40
CA PHE A 5 28.28 43.20 9.42
C PHE A 5 29.42 44.04 10.00
N LYS A 6 29.36 44.37 11.31
CA LYS A 6 30.45 45.08 12.01
C LYS A 6 31.69 44.18 12.18
N ILE A 7 31.49 42.93 12.57
CA ILE A 7 32.58 41.94 12.75
C ILE A 7 33.22 41.59 11.40
N LYS A 8 32.41 41.35 10.37
CA LYS A 8 32.89 41.05 9.00
C LYS A 8 33.82 42.15 8.47
N ARG A 9 33.45 43.42 8.67
CA ARG A 9 34.24 44.57 8.21
C ARG A 9 35.57 44.75 8.96
N ASN A 10 35.63 44.34 10.23
CA ASN A 10 36.85 44.43 11.04
C ASN A 10 37.83 43.28 10.77
N LEU A 11 37.32 42.06 10.57
CA LEU A 11 38.18 40.88 10.36
C LEU A 11 38.63 40.73 8.90
N PHE A 12 37.82 41.20 7.94
CA PHE A 12 38.10 41.13 6.51
C PHE A 12 37.77 42.47 5.86
N PRO A 13 38.66 43.49 6.00
CA PRO A 13 38.50 44.75 5.32
C PRO A 13 38.44 44.54 3.80
N VAL A 14 37.55 45.28 3.14
CA VAL A 14 37.19 45.12 1.72
C VAL A 14 38.40 45.19 0.77
N GLU A 15 39.51 45.75 1.24
CA GLU A 15 40.74 45.97 0.47
C GLU A 15 41.67 44.74 0.36
N GLN A 16 41.37 43.60 1.02
CA GLN A 16 42.27 42.41 1.04
C GLN A 16 41.66 41.07 0.59
N GLY A 17 40.46 41.02 0.04
CA GLY A 17 39.80 39.74 -0.33
C GLY A 17 39.93 39.35 -1.80
N MET A 18 40.37 38.12 -2.09
CA MET A 18 40.29 37.52 -3.43
C MET A 18 38.86 37.57 -4.00
N PRO A 19 38.65 38.05 -5.23
CA PRO A 19 37.34 38.07 -5.86
C PRO A 19 36.83 36.63 -6.06
N GLY A 20 35.68 36.30 -5.45
CA GLY A 20 35.02 35.00 -5.60
C GLY A 20 34.95 34.12 -4.34
N PHE A 21 35.64 34.48 -3.26
CA PHE A 21 35.54 33.75 -1.99
C PHE A 21 34.48 34.37 -1.06
N ILE A 22 33.36 33.67 -0.84
CA ILE A 22 32.37 34.03 0.18
C ILE A 22 32.60 33.10 1.38
N PRO A 23 33.28 33.54 2.45
CA PRO A 23 33.40 32.73 3.65
C PRO A 23 32.01 32.51 4.26
N GLN A 24 31.61 31.25 4.42
CA GLN A 24 30.46 30.87 5.23
C GLN A 24 30.91 30.81 6.69
N PHE A 25 30.51 31.79 7.48
CA PHE A 25 30.73 31.76 8.93
C PHE A 25 29.51 31.17 9.60
N ARG A 26 29.69 30.03 10.26
CA ARG A 26 28.72 29.51 11.23
C ARG A 26 29.14 30.00 12.61
N LEU A 27 28.39 30.95 13.16
CA LEU A 27 28.52 31.35 14.55
C LEU A 27 27.72 30.33 15.38
N GLU A 28 28.41 29.37 15.96
CA GLU A 28 27.82 28.45 16.92
C GLU A 28 28.03 29.02 18.33
N GLY A 29 26.95 29.13 19.09
CA GLY A 29 27.07 29.37 20.52
C GLY A 29 27.71 28.16 21.17
N ARG A 30 28.96 28.29 21.62
CA ARG A 30 29.56 27.30 22.52
C ARG A 30 29.10 27.62 23.93
N SER A 31 28.32 26.72 24.53
CA SER A 31 28.06 26.82 25.97
C SER A 31 29.38 26.73 26.73
N ARG A 32 29.56 27.59 27.75
CA ARG A 32 30.76 27.62 28.59
C ARG A 32 30.77 26.48 29.62
N SER A 33 29.60 25.95 29.95
CA SER A 33 29.39 24.74 30.75
C SER A 33 28.31 23.92 30.06
N GLY A 34 28.57 22.65 29.76
CA GLY A 34 27.54 21.75 29.22
C GLY A 34 26.44 21.39 30.22
N ASP A 35 26.60 21.83 31.47
CA ASP A 35 25.72 21.59 32.60
C ASP A 35 24.86 22.84 32.84
N ASP A 36 23.76 22.96 32.10
CA ASP A 36 22.79 24.08 32.16
C ASP A 36 21.51 23.69 32.93
N GLU A 37 21.53 22.57 33.69
CA GLU A 37 20.37 22.07 34.45
C GLU A 37 19.79 23.17 35.35
N SER A 38 20.64 23.90 36.06
CA SER A 38 20.21 24.98 36.97
C SER A 38 19.45 26.14 36.29
N GLY A 39 19.67 26.37 34.99
CA GLY A 39 18.95 27.39 34.22
C GLY A 39 17.60 26.90 33.70
N LEU A 40 17.47 25.59 33.48
CA LEU A 40 16.26 24.89 33.04
C LEU A 40 15.35 24.50 34.22
N GLU A 41 15.90 24.35 35.42
CA GLU A 41 15.15 24.01 36.63
C GLU A 41 14.08 25.06 36.96
N MET A 42 12.82 24.63 37.00
CA MET A 42 11.71 25.46 37.47
C MET A 42 11.60 25.44 39.00
N ARG A 43 12.64 25.96 39.68
CA ARG A 43 12.73 25.98 41.16
C ARG A 43 11.53 26.70 41.78
N THR A 44 11.01 26.14 42.86
CA THR A 44 10.00 26.76 43.71
C THR A 44 10.64 27.28 44.99
N ALA A 45 10.15 28.42 45.50
CA ALA A 45 10.57 29.00 46.76
C ALA A 45 9.37 29.71 47.40
N ASP A 46 9.47 31.01 47.73
CA ASP A 46 8.35 31.80 48.23
C ASP A 46 7.45 32.35 47.09
N PRO A 47 6.25 32.90 47.39
CA PRO A 47 5.37 33.47 46.38
C PRO A 47 5.99 34.63 45.57
N LEU A 48 6.89 35.42 46.16
CA LEU A 48 7.55 36.52 45.46
C LEU A 48 8.54 35.99 44.41
N TRP A 49 9.24 34.89 44.73
CA TRP A 49 10.07 34.15 43.78
C TRP A 49 9.24 33.63 42.60
N MET A 50 8.07 33.04 42.86
CA MET A 50 7.19 32.56 41.79
C MET A 50 6.75 33.71 40.87
N LEU A 51 6.34 34.86 41.42
CA LEU A 51 6.02 36.06 40.62
C LEU A 51 7.25 36.58 39.83
N GLY A 52 8.45 36.53 40.43
CA GLY A 52 9.69 36.89 39.75
C GLY A 52 10.01 35.97 38.57
N ARG A 53 9.71 34.67 38.70
CA ARG A 53 9.82 33.69 37.60
C ARG A 53 8.81 33.99 36.49
N GLN A 54 7.54 34.25 36.82
CA GLN A 54 6.53 34.68 35.84
C GLN A 54 6.97 35.92 35.06
N TRP A 55 7.55 36.91 35.75
CA TRP A 55 8.12 38.09 35.11
C TRP A 55 9.29 37.75 34.16
N GLN A 56 10.19 36.85 34.56
CA GLN A 56 11.32 36.40 33.73
C GLN A 56 10.86 35.73 32.44
N PHE A 57 9.81 34.90 32.49
CA PHE A 57 9.21 34.27 31.31
C PHE A 57 8.32 35.23 30.50
N GLY A 58 8.18 36.47 30.94
CA GLY A 58 7.43 37.50 30.20
C GLY A 58 5.91 37.42 30.39
N GLU A 59 5.40 36.64 31.35
CA GLU A 59 3.95 36.51 31.61
C GLU A 59 3.29 37.87 31.87
N PHE A 60 3.99 38.79 32.55
CA PHE A 60 3.48 40.14 32.82
C PHE A 60 3.62 41.14 31.67
N LYS A 61 4.34 40.81 30.59
CA LYS A 61 4.29 41.64 29.39
C LYS A 61 2.89 41.59 28.78
N GLY A 62 2.26 40.41 28.84
CA GLY A 62 1.03 40.12 28.12
C GLY A 62 1.26 40.17 26.61
N GLU A 63 0.66 39.24 25.87
CA GLU A 63 0.49 39.40 24.43
C GLU A 63 -1.00 39.55 24.16
N ASP A 64 -1.36 40.51 23.31
CA ASP A 64 -2.74 40.76 22.90
C ASP A 64 -3.16 39.72 21.85
N ASN A 65 -3.12 38.45 22.24
CA ASN A 65 -3.41 37.31 21.38
C ASN A 65 -4.73 36.69 21.83
N GLY A 66 -5.79 36.95 21.05
CA GLY A 66 -7.09 36.34 21.27
C GLY A 66 -7.06 34.84 21.01
N SER A 67 -7.59 34.04 21.94
CA SER A 67 -7.86 32.61 21.68
C SER A 67 -9.13 32.46 20.83
N PRO A 68 -9.17 31.51 19.88
CA PRO A 68 -10.35 31.26 19.06
C PRO A 68 -11.47 30.62 19.89
N VAL A 69 -12.69 31.17 19.79
CA VAL A 69 -13.88 30.69 20.52
C VAL A 69 -14.93 30.07 19.60
N SER A 70 -14.98 30.47 18.34
CA SER A 70 -15.83 29.87 17.33
C SER A 70 -15.17 29.96 15.96
N ALA A 71 -15.38 28.96 15.11
CA ALA A 71 -14.97 29.00 13.72
C ALA A 71 -16.12 28.59 12.79
N ASN A 72 -16.22 29.20 11.63
CA ASN A 72 -17.12 28.78 10.56
C ASN A 72 -16.30 28.61 9.28
N ALA A 73 -16.73 27.72 8.41
CA ALA A 73 -16.08 27.48 7.12
C ALA A 73 -17.10 27.58 5.99
N ASN A 74 -16.70 28.22 4.89
CA ASN A 74 -17.42 28.12 3.64
C ASN A 74 -16.76 27.03 2.79
N PHE A 75 -17.54 26.04 2.38
CA PHE A 75 -17.00 24.87 1.69
C PHE A 75 -17.93 24.34 0.60
N ARG A 76 -17.37 23.59 -0.33
CA ARG A 76 -18.09 22.78 -1.31
C ARG A 76 -17.67 21.33 -1.17
N LYS A 77 -18.63 20.41 -1.09
CA LYS A 77 -18.39 18.96 -1.08
C LYS A 77 -18.97 18.34 -2.34
N GLU A 78 -18.27 17.35 -2.89
CA GLU A 78 -18.77 16.52 -3.98
C GLU A 78 -18.45 15.06 -3.68
N MET A 79 -19.31 14.15 -4.11
CA MET A 79 -19.13 12.72 -3.88
C MET A 79 -18.46 12.06 -5.09
N LEU A 80 -17.42 11.27 -4.84
CA LEU A 80 -16.76 10.46 -5.86
C LEU A 80 -17.27 9.02 -5.77
N ASN A 81 -18.37 8.75 -6.47
CA ASN A 81 -19.09 7.48 -6.40
C ASN A 81 -18.61 6.43 -7.39
N PHE A 82 -17.69 6.76 -8.29
CA PHE A 82 -17.32 5.87 -9.39
C PHE A 82 -15.83 5.59 -9.45
N TYR A 83 -15.45 4.46 -10.03
CA TYR A 83 -14.07 4.11 -10.35
C TYR A 83 -13.97 3.53 -11.75
N SER A 84 -12.78 3.60 -12.35
CA SER A 84 -12.45 2.94 -13.62
C SER A 84 -11.00 2.48 -13.66
N PHE A 85 -10.66 1.62 -14.61
CA PHE A 85 -9.30 1.13 -14.85
C PHE A 85 -8.74 1.74 -16.14
N LEU A 86 -7.41 1.75 -16.31
CA LEU A 86 -6.71 2.46 -17.41
C LEU A 86 -7.32 2.24 -18.81
N ASN A 87 -7.76 1.01 -19.09
CA ASN A 87 -8.28 0.60 -20.41
C ASN A 87 -9.81 0.49 -20.42
N SER A 88 -10.51 1.18 -19.53
CA SER A 88 -11.97 1.16 -19.44
C SER A 88 -12.55 2.55 -19.28
N GLU A 89 -13.28 3.00 -20.30
CA GLU A 89 -14.06 4.24 -20.23
C GLU A 89 -15.33 4.08 -19.36
N SER A 90 -15.75 2.84 -19.08
CA SER A 90 -16.91 2.57 -18.24
C SER A 90 -16.62 2.87 -16.76
N LYS A 91 -17.19 3.98 -16.28
CA LYS A 91 -17.32 4.28 -14.85
C LYS A 91 -18.17 3.21 -14.17
N LYS A 92 -17.66 2.59 -13.12
CA LYS A 92 -18.37 1.62 -12.28
C LYS A 92 -18.66 2.23 -10.92
N GLU A 93 -19.83 1.95 -10.36
CA GLU A 93 -20.21 2.44 -9.04
C GLU A 93 -19.40 1.73 -7.93
N ILE A 94 -18.87 2.52 -7.00
CA ILE A 94 -18.20 2.03 -5.78
C ILE A 94 -19.24 1.42 -4.85
N GLY A 95 -20.30 2.17 -4.56
CA GLY A 95 -21.37 1.81 -3.60
C GLY A 95 -20.84 1.74 -2.16
N ASN A 96 -21.44 0.87 -1.34
CA ASN A 96 -21.00 0.66 0.06
C ASN A 96 -19.77 -0.25 0.21
N VAL A 97 -19.19 -0.69 -0.90
CA VAL A 97 -18.01 -1.57 -0.90
C VAL A 97 -16.77 -0.69 -0.75
N PRO A 98 -15.83 -1.03 0.16
CA PRO A 98 -14.57 -0.32 0.28
C PRO A 98 -13.82 -0.27 -1.05
N LEU A 99 -13.23 0.88 -1.37
CA LEU A 99 -12.54 1.09 -2.64
C LEU A 99 -11.38 0.11 -2.84
N GLU A 100 -10.65 -0.21 -1.77
CA GLU A 100 -9.58 -1.21 -1.75
C GLU A 100 -10.09 -2.56 -2.29
N ALA A 101 -11.25 -3.03 -1.82
CA ALA A 101 -11.83 -4.28 -2.27
C ALA A 101 -12.29 -4.23 -3.73
N ARG A 102 -12.84 -3.10 -4.21
CA ARG A 102 -13.23 -2.91 -5.62
C ARG A 102 -12.04 -2.98 -6.57
N VAL A 103 -10.92 -2.40 -6.16
CA VAL A 103 -9.71 -2.30 -6.99
C VAL A 103 -8.89 -3.57 -6.92
N GLU A 104 -8.73 -4.17 -5.74
CA GLU A 104 -7.83 -5.32 -5.52
C GLU A 104 -8.45 -6.67 -5.84
N ALA A 105 -9.79 -6.79 -5.81
CA ALA A 105 -10.48 -8.07 -5.96
C ALA A 105 -10.06 -8.81 -7.23
N MET A 106 -9.44 -9.97 -7.03
CA MET A 106 -9.13 -10.95 -8.05
C MET A 106 -10.27 -11.96 -8.18
N GLU A 107 -10.44 -12.50 -9.39
CA GLU A 107 -11.40 -13.58 -9.63
C GLU A 107 -11.03 -14.80 -8.77
N THR A 108 -11.90 -15.14 -7.83
CA THR A 108 -11.76 -16.33 -7.00
C THR A 108 -12.33 -17.52 -7.77
N ARG A 109 -11.47 -18.33 -8.40
CA ARG A 109 -11.88 -19.61 -8.99
C ARG A 109 -11.61 -20.76 -8.01
N PRO A 110 -12.47 -21.80 -7.97
CA PRO A 110 -12.17 -23.03 -7.27
C PRO A 110 -11.10 -23.82 -8.02
N VAL A 111 -9.83 -23.55 -7.70
CA VAL A 111 -8.69 -24.22 -8.36
C VAL A 111 -8.19 -25.41 -7.54
N ASN A 112 -8.34 -25.37 -6.22
CA ASN A 112 -7.82 -26.42 -5.33
C ASN A 112 -8.86 -27.50 -5.04
N LEU A 113 -8.37 -28.70 -4.71
CA LEU A 113 -9.18 -29.88 -4.42
C LEU A 113 -10.19 -29.63 -3.30
N ARG A 114 -9.81 -28.88 -2.27
CA ARG A 114 -10.70 -28.61 -1.12
C ARG A 114 -11.88 -27.74 -1.51
N ASP A 115 -11.66 -26.73 -2.32
CA ASP A 115 -12.72 -25.84 -2.81
C ASP A 115 -13.64 -26.59 -3.79
N ASN A 116 -13.07 -27.43 -4.67
CA ASN A 116 -13.85 -28.31 -5.56
C ASN A 116 -14.79 -29.22 -4.77
N VAL A 117 -14.27 -29.87 -3.71
CA VAL A 117 -15.07 -30.72 -2.83
C VAL A 117 -16.14 -29.94 -2.10
N ARG A 118 -15.81 -28.76 -1.54
CA ARG A 118 -16.77 -27.94 -0.77
C ARG A 118 -17.93 -27.45 -1.61
N ILE A 119 -17.63 -26.96 -2.82
CA ILE A 119 -18.67 -26.49 -3.76
C ILE A 119 -19.53 -27.67 -4.21
N GLY A 120 -18.91 -28.83 -4.51
CA GLY A 120 -19.63 -30.05 -4.86
C GLY A 120 -20.59 -30.49 -3.75
N GLN A 121 -20.11 -30.58 -2.51
CA GLN A 121 -20.93 -30.91 -1.34
C GLN A 121 -22.06 -29.90 -1.12
N LYS A 122 -21.78 -28.60 -1.29
CA LYS A 122 -22.82 -27.57 -1.16
C LYS A 122 -23.91 -27.74 -2.22
N PHE A 123 -23.54 -28.10 -3.44
CA PHE A 123 -24.49 -28.37 -4.50
C PHE A 123 -25.34 -29.62 -4.21
N GLU A 124 -24.72 -30.71 -3.74
CA GLU A 124 -25.45 -31.91 -3.31
C GLU A 124 -26.42 -31.62 -2.15
N GLU A 125 -26.04 -30.77 -1.20
CA GLU A 125 -26.91 -30.31 -0.11
C GLU A 125 -28.11 -29.52 -0.65
N LEU A 126 -27.89 -28.61 -1.59
CA LEU A 126 -28.97 -27.83 -2.22
C LEU A 126 -29.92 -28.73 -3.01
N ILE A 127 -29.42 -29.75 -3.72
CA ILE A 127 -30.25 -30.74 -4.42
C ILE A 127 -31.13 -31.48 -3.41
N LYS A 128 -30.54 -32.04 -2.35
CA LYS A 128 -31.28 -32.78 -1.30
C LYS A 128 -32.34 -31.95 -0.59
N THR A 129 -32.13 -30.63 -0.50
CA THR A 129 -33.09 -29.70 0.12
C THR A 129 -34.24 -29.34 -0.83
N ASN A 130 -34.05 -29.50 -2.14
CA ASN A 130 -34.99 -29.03 -3.16
C ASN A 130 -35.74 -30.14 -3.92
N PHE A 131 -35.33 -31.40 -3.77
CA PHE A 131 -35.93 -32.55 -4.47
C PHE A 131 -36.22 -33.70 -3.50
N SER A 132 -37.03 -34.67 -3.93
CA SER A 132 -37.25 -35.89 -3.15
C SER A 132 -35.97 -36.73 -3.05
N THR A 133 -35.92 -37.68 -2.12
CA THR A 133 -34.73 -38.53 -1.90
C THR A 133 -34.34 -39.31 -3.17
N SER A 134 -35.32 -39.89 -3.87
CA SER A 134 -35.07 -40.69 -5.08
C SER A 134 -34.57 -39.84 -6.25
N GLU A 135 -35.11 -38.63 -6.43
CA GLU A 135 -34.67 -37.70 -7.48
C GLU A 135 -33.27 -37.17 -7.18
N SER A 136 -33.01 -36.81 -5.92
CA SER A 136 -31.71 -36.33 -5.47
C SER A 136 -30.62 -37.35 -5.71
N GLU A 137 -30.84 -38.62 -5.36
CA GLU A 137 -29.88 -39.70 -5.59
C GLU A 137 -29.57 -39.90 -7.08
N ASN A 138 -30.59 -39.84 -7.93
CA ASN A 138 -30.41 -39.95 -9.39
C ASN A 138 -29.58 -38.78 -9.95
N PHE A 139 -29.93 -37.53 -9.59
CA PHE A 139 -29.18 -36.35 -10.03
C PHE A 139 -27.74 -36.37 -9.53
N ILE A 140 -27.50 -36.66 -8.25
CA ILE A 140 -26.15 -36.71 -7.68
C ILE A 140 -25.31 -37.79 -8.36
N THR A 141 -25.87 -38.98 -8.60
CA THR A 141 -25.13 -40.06 -9.28
C THR A 141 -24.76 -39.69 -10.72
N LYS A 142 -25.69 -39.08 -11.47
CA LYS A 142 -25.42 -38.55 -12.81
C LYS A 142 -24.32 -37.49 -12.78
N LEU A 143 -24.42 -36.51 -11.87
CA LEU A 143 -23.47 -35.41 -11.75
C LEU A 143 -22.07 -35.85 -11.32
N ARG A 144 -21.93 -36.84 -10.44
CA ARG A 144 -20.63 -37.41 -10.08
C ARG A 144 -19.95 -38.13 -11.23
N THR A 145 -20.75 -38.67 -12.16
CA THR A 145 -20.25 -39.33 -13.38
C THR A 145 -19.87 -38.29 -14.44
N GLU A 146 -20.65 -37.22 -14.59
CA GLU A 146 -20.39 -36.14 -15.54
C GLU A 146 -19.23 -35.22 -15.10
N PHE A 147 -19.12 -34.94 -13.80
CA PHE A 147 -18.09 -34.10 -13.20
C PHE A 147 -17.28 -34.88 -12.15
N PRO A 148 -16.47 -35.88 -12.55
CA PRO A 148 -15.64 -36.62 -11.63
C PRO A 148 -14.54 -35.74 -11.03
N LEU A 149 -14.19 -36.01 -9.78
CA LEU A 149 -13.03 -35.37 -9.16
C LEU A 149 -11.77 -35.91 -9.85
N ASN A 150 -10.96 -35.00 -10.41
CA ASN A 150 -9.73 -35.32 -11.13
C ASN A 150 -8.53 -34.65 -10.44
N GLN A 151 -7.34 -35.25 -10.61
CA GLN A 151 -6.08 -34.74 -10.07
C GLN A 151 -4.93 -35.00 -11.05
N ASP A 152 -3.94 -34.10 -11.07
CA ASP A 152 -2.71 -34.24 -11.84
C ASP A 152 -1.83 -35.37 -11.30
N GLU A 153 -1.01 -35.99 -12.15
CA GLU A 153 -0.11 -37.10 -11.78
C GLU A 153 0.96 -36.70 -10.75
N LYS A 154 1.38 -35.42 -10.72
CA LYS A 154 2.37 -34.89 -9.78
C LYS A 154 1.69 -34.11 -8.65
N THR A 155 1.60 -34.70 -7.47
CA THR A 155 0.96 -34.07 -6.31
C THR A 155 1.62 -34.48 -4.99
N ASP A 156 1.47 -33.65 -3.95
CA ASP A 156 1.99 -33.99 -2.63
C ASP A 156 1.21 -35.13 -1.97
N GLN A 157 1.88 -35.84 -1.05
CA GLN A 157 1.29 -37.01 -0.40
C GLN A 157 -0.02 -36.70 0.35
N LYS A 158 -0.15 -35.49 0.91
CA LYS A 158 -1.36 -35.10 1.66
C LYS A 158 -2.51 -34.84 0.70
N SER A 159 -2.26 -34.17 -0.41
CA SER A 159 -3.24 -33.97 -1.49
C SER A 159 -3.70 -35.30 -2.08
N GLN A 160 -2.78 -36.25 -2.35
CA GLN A 160 -3.14 -37.57 -2.86
C GLN A 160 -4.05 -38.35 -1.90
N ARG A 161 -3.72 -38.34 -0.59
CA ARG A 161 -4.55 -39.02 0.43
C ARG A 161 -5.96 -38.45 0.48
N PHE A 162 -6.09 -37.12 0.42
CA PHE A 162 -7.39 -36.46 0.41
C PHE A 162 -8.17 -36.76 -0.88
N PHE A 163 -7.51 -36.77 -2.04
CA PHE A 163 -8.13 -37.15 -3.30
C PHE A 163 -8.67 -38.58 -3.26
N ASN A 164 -7.85 -39.55 -2.82
CA ASN A 164 -8.25 -40.95 -2.70
C ASN A 164 -9.46 -41.16 -1.76
N LEU A 165 -9.65 -40.29 -0.76
CA LEU A 165 -10.81 -40.32 0.12
C LEU A 165 -12.09 -39.81 -0.57
N MET A 166 -11.94 -38.80 -1.43
CA MET A 166 -13.06 -38.05 -1.99
C MET A 166 -13.47 -38.50 -3.39
N VAL A 167 -12.57 -39.13 -4.15
CA VAL A 167 -12.83 -39.61 -5.50
C VAL A 167 -14.03 -40.56 -5.53
N GLY A 168 -14.96 -40.33 -6.45
CA GLY A 168 -16.24 -41.05 -6.56
C GLY A 168 -17.32 -40.68 -5.52
N ASN A 169 -16.95 -39.99 -4.45
CA ASN A 169 -17.85 -39.65 -3.33
C ASN A 169 -18.41 -38.22 -3.40
N VAL A 170 -17.99 -37.41 -4.37
CA VAL A 170 -18.39 -36.01 -4.48
C VAL A 170 -18.33 -35.54 -5.92
N ILE A 171 -19.20 -34.60 -6.28
CA ILE A 171 -19.15 -33.86 -7.54
C ILE A 171 -17.91 -32.94 -7.54
N ASN A 172 -17.18 -32.88 -8.65
CA ASN A 172 -16.13 -31.88 -8.82
C ASN A 172 -16.76 -30.49 -8.98
N GLY A 173 -16.89 -29.77 -7.87
CA GLY A 173 -17.49 -28.44 -7.84
C GLY A 173 -16.76 -27.41 -8.68
N GLY A 174 -15.46 -27.58 -8.93
CA GLY A 174 -14.70 -26.67 -9.79
C GLY A 174 -15.07 -26.79 -11.27
N SER A 175 -15.07 -28.03 -11.79
CA SER A 175 -15.49 -28.31 -13.18
C SER A 175 -16.97 -27.98 -13.40
N LEU A 176 -17.83 -28.24 -12.41
CA LEU A 176 -19.23 -27.82 -12.42
C LEU A 176 -19.34 -26.29 -12.49
N TRP A 177 -18.61 -25.57 -11.64
CA TRP A 177 -18.63 -24.12 -11.60
C TRP A 177 -18.15 -23.50 -12.91
N GLU A 178 -17.11 -24.04 -13.53
CA GLU A 178 -16.68 -23.62 -14.87
C GLU A 178 -17.75 -23.84 -15.95
N SER A 179 -18.44 -24.98 -15.90
CA SER A 179 -19.54 -25.28 -16.83
C SER A 179 -20.70 -24.29 -16.66
N ILE A 180 -21.02 -23.96 -15.41
CA ILE A 180 -22.02 -22.95 -15.04
C ILE A 180 -21.63 -21.56 -15.57
N LEU A 181 -20.37 -21.14 -15.41
CA LEU A 181 -19.88 -19.85 -15.93
C LEU A 181 -19.89 -19.78 -17.46
N LYS A 182 -19.63 -20.91 -18.14
CA LYS A 182 -19.68 -21.03 -19.60
C LYS A 182 -21.10 -21.21 -20.16
N ASN A 183 -22.14 -21.12 -19.32
CA ASN A 183 -23.55 -21.37 -19.66
C ASN A 183 -23.78 -22.73 -20.34
N LYS A 184 -22.95 -23.74 -20.00
CA LYS A 184 -23.08 -25.12 -20.50
C LYS A 184 -23.85 -26.04 -19.55
N PHE A 185 -24.23 -25.53 -18.38
CA PHE A 185 -24.98 -26.25 -17.37
C PHE A 185 -26.03 -25.33 -16.74
N PRO A 186 -27.26 -25.82 -16.45
CA PRO A 186 -27.76 -27.19 -16.70
C PRO A 186 -28.18 -27.44 -18.16
N THR A 187 -28.18 -28.72 -18.60
CA THR A 187 -28.64 -29.14 -19.95
C THR A 187 -29.43 -30.45 -19.89
N GLY A 188 -30.26 -30.72 -20.91
CA GLY A 188 -31.06 -31.96 -21.03
C GLY A 188 -31.94 -32.24 -19.80
N ASP A 189 -31.86 -33.46 -19.28
CA ASP A 189 -32.56 -33.92 -18.07
C ASP A 189 -32.19 -33.11 -16.81
N LEU A 190 -31.06 -32.39 -16.82
CA LEU A 190 -30.57 -31.63 -15.66
C LEU A 190 -31.15 -30.21 -15.63
N THR A 191 -31.95 -29.80 -16.61
CA THR A 191 -32.63 -28.49 -16.65
C THR A 191 -33.49 -28.22 -15.42
N ALA A 192 -34.03 -29.27 -14.78
CA ALA A 192 -34.72 -29.17 -13.50
C ALA A 192 -33.87 -28.53 -12.38
N LEU A 193 -32.53 -28.56 -12.49
CA LEU A 193 -31.59 -28.01 -11.52
C LEU A 193 -31.33 -26.50 -11.67
N GLU A 194 -32.00 -25.79 -12.59
CA GLU A 194 -31.76 -24.36 -12.84
C GLU A 194 -31.92 -23.50 -11.58
N THR A 195 -33.00 -23.70 -10.83
CA THR A 195 -33.23 -22.97 -9.57
C THR A 195 -32.13 -23.24 -8.54
N VAL A 196 -31.68 -24.49 -8.41
CA VAL A 196 -30.60 -24.88 -7.47
C VAL A 196 -29.25 -24.33 -7.92
N THR A 197 -29.00 -24.29 -9.24
CA THR A 197 -27.81 -23.68 -9.84
C THR A 197 -27.74 -22.19 -9.54
N ASN A 198 -28.86 -21.46 -9.66
CA ASN A 198 -28.92 -20.04 -9.31
C ASN A 198 -28.73 -19.80 -7.79
N LYS A 199 -29.24 -20.69 -6.93
CA LYS A 199 -28.94 -20.63 -5.48
C LYS A 199 -27.45 -20.82 -5.18
N LEU A 200 -26.78 -21.75 -5.87
CA LEU A 200 -25.34 -21.94 -5.73
C LEU A 200 -24.57 -20.69 -6.19
N LYS A 201 -24.99 -20.09 -7.32
CA LYS A 201 -24.40 -18.83 -7.83
C LYS A 201 -24.47 -17.72 -6.78
N ASN A 202 -25.65 -17.48 -6.23
CA ASN A 202 -25.87 -16.45 -5.23
C ASN A 202 -25.04 -16.72 -3.96
N TRP A 203 -25.03 -17.96 -3.47
CA TRP A 203 -24.22 -18.35 -2.31
C TRP A 203 -22.72 -18.06 -2.52
N TYR A 204 -22.20 -18.35 -3.72
CA TYR A 204 -20.79 -18.09 -4.02
C TYR A 204 -20.48 -16.59 -4.14
N GLN A 205 -21.37 -15.82 -4.79
CA GLN A 205 -21.25 -14.37 -4.94
C GLN A 205 -21.44 -13.60 -3.63
N GLU A 206 -22.17 -14.17 -2.66
CA GLU A 206 -22.26 -13.62 -1.30
C GLU A 206 -20.99 -13.89 -0.49
N LEU A 207 -20.29 -15.00 -0.76
CA LEU A 207 -19.08 -15.37 -0.03
C LEU A 207 -17.86 -14.54 -0.46
N TYR A 208 -17.70 -14.32 -1.76
CA TYR A 208 -16.56 -13.59 -2.32
C TYR A 208 -17.05 -12.42 -3.17
N LEU A 209 -16.41 -11.26 -2.99
CA LEU A 209 -16.65 -10.11 -3.83
C LEU A 209 -16.26 -10.47 -5.28
N PRO A 210 -17.18 -10.37 -6.26
CA PRO A 210 -16.88 -10.72 -7.63
C PRO A 210 -15.88 -9.73 -8.23
N ALA A 211 -14.84 -10.25 -8.86
CA ALA A 211 -13.94 -9.43 -9.66
C ALA A 211 -14.64 -9.00 -10.96
N GLY A 212 -14.35 -7.78 -11.42
CA GLY A 212 -14.79 -7.34 -12.74
C GLY A 212 -14.01 -8.04 -13.85
N GLU A 213 -14.52 -7.97 -15.08
CA GLU A 213 -13.84 -8.52 -16.28
C GLU A 213 -12.45 -7.92 -16.52
N LYS A 214 -12.27 -6.65 -16.13
CA LYS A 214 -10.99 -5.94 -16.18
C LYS A 214 -10.41 -5.85 -14.78
N SER A 215 -9.08 -5.77 -14.69
CA SER A 215 -8.36 -5.61 -13.43
C SER A 215 -7.60 -4.28 -13.39
N SER A 216 -7.43 -3.73 -12.20
CA SER A 216 -6.50 -2.64 -11.93
C SER A 216 -5.04 -3.10 -11.97
N TRP A 217 -4.79 -4.39 -11.75
CA TRP A 217 -3.45 -4.97 -11.62
C TRP A 217 -2.67 -4.88 -12.93
N GLN A 218 -1.55 -4.15 -12.91
CA GLN A 218 -0.57 -4.08 -13.98
C GLN A 218 0.62 -4.96 -13.61
N SER A 219 0.59 -6.22 -14.03
CA SER A 219 1.62 -7.22 -13.67
C SER A 219 3.03 -6.79 -14.08
N LYS A 220 3.16 -6.11 -15.22
CA LYS A 220 4.45 -5.61 -15.70
C LYS A 220 5.11 -4.61 -14.76
N ASN A 221 4.33 -3.78 -14.07
CA ASN A 221 4.81 -2.73 -13.19
C ASN A 221 4.68 -3.09 -11.70
N LEU A 222 4.01 -4.21 -11.39
CA LEU A 222 3.72 -4.66 -10.02
C LEU A 222 2.91 -3.62 -9.22
N VAL A 223 1.92 -2.99 -9.84
CA VAL A 223 1.07 -1.97 -9.22
C VAL A 223 -0.39 -2.13 -9.65
N HIS A 224 -1.30 -1.61 -8.85
CA HIS A 224 -2.69 -1.39 -9.23
C HIS A 224 -2.87 0.03 -9.75
N GLN A 225 -3.42 0.17 -10.94
CA GLN A 225 -3.71 1.47 -11.56
C GLN A 225 -5.21 1.65 -11.76
N PHE A 226 -5.75 2.74 -11.23
CA PHE A 226 -7.17 3.04 -11.33
C PHE A 226 -7.45 4.54 -11.17
N ASN A 227 -8.63 4.93 -11.62
CA ASN A 227 -9.15 6.28 -11.46
C ASN A 227 -10.41 6.26 -10.61
N VAL A 228 -10.63 7.33 -9.85
CA VAL A 228 -11.85 7.60 -9.09
C VAL A 228 -12.52 8.83 -9.67
N HIS A 229 -13.84 8.81 -9.80
CA HIS A 229 -14.62 9.82 -10.50
C HIS A 229 -15.86 10.27 -9.72
N GLY A 230 -16.22 11.53 -9.92
CA GLY A 230 -17.52 12.08 -9.53
C GLY A 230 -18.56 11.95 -10.66
N GLU A 231 -19.78 12.36 -10.34
CA GLU A 231 -20.85 12.60 -11.34
C GLU A 231 -20.49 13.78 -12.25
N LYS A 232 -19.91 14.82 -11.67
CA LYS A 232 -19.36 15.98 -12.38
C LYS A 232 -17.99 15.65 -12.97
N GLU A 233 -17.40 16.59 -13.69
CA GLU A 233 -16.05 16.47 -14.26
C GLU A 233 -14.97 16.51 -13.16
N ILE A 234 -14.89 15.47 -12.35
CA ILE A 234 -13.88 15.29 -11.31
C ILE A 234 -13.28 13.90 -11.48
N GLN A 235 -11.96 13.82 -11.60
CA GLN A 235 -11.21 12.58 -11.69
C GLN A 235 -9.94 12.66 -10.83
N LEU A 236 -9.68 11.62 -10.04
CA LEU A 236 -8.43 11.40 -9.31
C LEU A 236 -7.77 10.12 -9.83
N ASN A 237 -6.45 10.14 -10.01
CA ASN A 237 -5.69 9.01 -10.55
C ASN A 237 -4.73 8.44 -9.49
N ALA A 238 -4.78 7.12 -9.31
CA ALA A 238 -3.86 6.33 -8.49
C ALA A 238 -2.94 5.50 -9.41
N PRO A 239 -1.72 5.98 -9.70
CA PRO A 239 -0.86 5.37 -10.72
C PRO A 239 0.02 4.22 -10.21
N ASP A 240 0.22 4.07 -8.90
CA ASP A 240 1.24 3.18 -8.33
C ASP A 240 0.79 2.46 -7.04
N TYR A 241 -0.52 2.28 -6.83
CA TYR A 241 -1.04 1.65 -5.63
C TYR A 241 -0.58 0.17 -5.49
N GLN A 242 0.18 -0.15 -4.44
CA GLN A 242 0.81 -1.48 -4.23
C GLN A 242 -0.01 -2.45 -3.35
N SER A 243 -1.29 -2.14 -3.11
CA SER A 243 -2.15 -2.74 -2.07
C SER A 243 -1.74 -2.37 -0.65
N GLY A 244 -2.71 -2.37 0.26
CA GLY A 244 -2.50 -1.94 1.63
C GLY A 244 -3.64 -1.07 2.10
N HIS A 245 -3.32 -0.03 2.85
CA HIS A 245 -4.32 0.98 3.19
C HIS A 245 -4.32 2.04 2.09
N LEU A 246 -5.45 2.23 1.44
CA LEU A 246 -5.60 3.31 0.48
C LEU A 246 -5.88 4.61 1.23
N ASP A 247 -5.25 5.69 0.82
CA ASP A 247 -5.48 7.02 1.40
C ASP A 247 -5.22 8.12 0.37
N TRP A 248 -5.39 9.39 0.73
CA TRP A 248 -5.18 10.55 -0.15
C TRP A 248 -3.81 10.53 -0.86
N TYR A 249 -2.75 10.04 -0.20
CA TYR A 249 -1.40 9.98 -0.76
C TYR A 249 -1.23 8.90 -1.84
N SER A 250 -2.23 8.03 -2.03
CA SER A 250 -2.23 7.04 -3.11
C SER A 250 -2.63 7.63 -4.46
N PHE A 251 -3.00 8.91 -4.49
CA PHE A 251 -3.42 9.62 -5.69
C PHE A 251 -2.42 10.74 -6.00
N ASP A 252 -1.94 10.75 -7.24
CA ASP A 252 -0.89 11.68 -7.68
C ASP A 252 -1.39 12.72 -8.68
N ASP A 253 -2.54 12.50 -9.32
CA ASP A 253 -3.08 13.43 -10.32
C ASP A 253 -4.58 13.65 -10.13
N SER A 254 -5.01 14.86 -10.47
CA SER A 254 -6.40 15.29 -10.37
C SER A 254 -6.80 16.14 -11.58
N LYS A 255 -7.97 15.85 -12.15
CA LYS A 255 -8.61 16.67 -13.18
C LYS A 255 -9.94 17.18 -12.62
N ILE A 256 -10.02 18.49 -12.42
CA ILE A 256 -11.17 19.17 -11.81
C ILE A 256 -11.75 20.15 -12.84
N GLY A 257 -12.94 19.86 -13.34
CA GLY A 257 -13.74 20.69 -14.26
C GLY A 257 -14.89 21.42 -13.59
N VAL A 258 -14.92 21.47 -12.25
CA VAL A 258 -15.94 22.19 -11.47
C VAL A 258 -15.32 23.42 -10.80
N ASN A 259 -16.11 24.48 -10.63
CA ASN A 259 -15.68 25.69 -9.92
C ASN A 259 -15.89 25.56 -8.39
N PRO A 260 -14.84 25.51 -7.55
CA PRO A 260 -14.95 25.29 -6.10
C PRO A 260 -15.85 26.25 -5.32
N THR A 261 -16.07 27.48 -5.82
CA THR A 261 -16.92 28.46 -5.13
C THR A 261 -18.40 28.35 -5.45
N GLU A 262 -18.74 27.68 -6.55
CA GLU A 262 -20.12 27.53 -6.97
C GLU A 262 -20.84 26.49 -6.08
N ASN A 263 -22.06 26.80 -5.64
CA ASN A 263 -22.84 25.94 -4.72
C ASN A 263 -22.12 25.63 -3.40
N ALA A 264 -21.23 26.52 -2.94
CA ALA A 264 -20.63 26.41 -1.62
C ALA A 264 -21.67 26.72 -0.52
N SER A 265 -21.57 26.03 0.61
CA SER A 265 -22.40 26.25 1.79
C SER A 265 -21.54 26.66 2.97
N ASP A 266 -22.14 27.41 3.89
CA ASP A 266 -21.52 27.74 5.17
C ASP A 266 -21.76 26.62 6.18
N SER A 267 -20.75 26.35 7.01
CA SER A 267 -20.86 25.41 8.11
C SER A 267 -21.63 26.01 9.29
N ASP A 268 -22.20 25.12 10.10
CA ASP A 268 -22.50 25.48 11.49
C ASP A 268 -21.21 25.88 12.23
N GLY A 269 -21.38 26.61 13.35
CA GLY A 269 -20.25 27.05 14.15
C GLY A 269 -19.52 25.88 14.80
N PHE A 270 -18.22 25.75 14.52
CA PHE A 270 -17.30 24.86 15.19
C PHE A 270 -16.79 25.49 16.48
N MET A 271 -16.54 24.66 17.49
CA MET A 271 -15.84 25.05 18.70
C MET A 271 -14.38 24.58 18.59
N PRO A 272 -13.42 25.51 18.41
CA PRO A 272 -12.00 25.16 18.38
C PRO A 272 -11.57 24.54 19.70
N VAL A 273 -10.89 23.41 19.64
CA VAL A 273 -10.31 22.74 20.80
C VAL A 273 -8.79 22.82 20.64
N ARG A 274 -8.09 23.20 21.71
CA ARG A 274 -6.63 23.20 21.68
C ARG A 274 -6.11 21.80 21.37
N VAL A 275 -5.09 21.71 20.52
CA VAL A 275 -4.40 20.44 20.29
C VAL A 275 -3.83 19.94 21.61
N SER A 276 -3.99 18.65 21.86
CA SER A 276 -3.44 17.95 23.02
C SER A 276 -3.06 16.52 22.63
N PHE A 277 -2.00 16.00 23.23
CA PHE A 277 -1.57 14.61 23.08
C PHE A 277 -1.05 14.07 24.42
N ALA A 278 -0.87 12.76 24.52
CA ALA A 278 -0.45 12.12 25.76
C ALA A 278 0.96 12.61 26.17
N ALA A 279 1.13 12.93 27.45
CA ALA A 279 2.36 13.46 28.03
C ALA A 279 2.86 14.78 27.41
N MET A 280 1.94 15.53 26.81
CA MET A 280 2.18 16.91 26.46
C MET A 280 2.34 17.76 27.74
N PRO A 281 3.34 18.66 27.80
CA PRO A 281 3.52 19.58 28.92
C PRO A 281 2.25 20.36 29.24
N ASP A 282 2.02 20.66 30.52
CA ASP A 282 0.90 21.52 30.88
C ASP A 282 1.23 22.97 30.48
N LYS A 283 0.18 23.70 30.10
CA LYS A 283 0.25 25.08 29.61
C LYS A 283 0.52 26.07 30.74
N ARG A 284 0.27 25.65 31.98
CA ARG A 284 0.54 26.46 33.17
C ARG A 284 2.03 26.38 33.49
N LEU A 285 2.64 27.54 33.73
CA LEU A 285 4.05 27.65 34.13
C LEU A 285 4.41 26.76 35.34
N TYR A 286 3.46 26.57 36.26
CA TYR A 286 3.56 25.63 37.36
C TYR A 286 2.45 24.59 37.28
N ALA A 287 2.83 23.37 36.88
CA ALA A 287 1.98 22.20 36.87
C ALA A 287 2.81 20.95 37.20
N PHE A 288 2.15 19.93 37.73
CA PHE A 288 2.76 18.61 37.88
C PHE A 288 2.36 17.75 36.69
N GLU A 289 3.34 17.32 35.91
CA GLU A 289 3.14 16.49 34.73
C GLU A 289 3.10 14.99 35.09
N ASP A 290 2.47 14.20 34.22
CA ASP A 290 2.47 12.74 34.36
C ASP A 290 3.85 12.18 33.96
N SER A 291 4.53 11.52 34.89
CA SER A 291 5.89 10.96 34.74
C SER A 291 6.06 9.87 33.68
N LYS A 292 4.99 9.47 32.97
CA LYS A 292 5.04 8.34 32.02
C LYS A 292 5.90 8.61 30.79
N LEU A 293 6.12 9.86 30.42
CA LEU A 293 6.97 10.22 29.28
C LEU A 293 7.72 11.51 29.59
N ASP A 294 9.04 11.44 29.61
CA ASP A 294 9.92 12.59 29.80
C ASP A 294 10.45 13.04 28.43
N LEU A 295 9.87 14.13 27.90
CA LEU A 295 10.31 14.72 26.63
C LEU A 295 11.64 15.46 26.76
N SER A 296 12.00 15.90 27.97
CA SER A 296 13.26 16.61 28.24
C SER A 296 14.46 15.67 28.30
N GLY A 297 14.25 14.44 28.79
CA GLY A 297 15.25 13.37 28.82
C GLY A 297 15.38 12.58 27.52
N MET A 298 14.76 13.03 26.43
CA MET A 298 14.81 12.30 25.16
C MET A 298 16.20 12.43 24.53
N GLU A 299 16.88 11.30 24.29
CA GLU A 299 18.17 11.30 23.59
C GLU A 299 17.97 11.65 22.10
N VAL A 300 18.58 12.76 21.68
CA VAL A 300 18.47 13.32 20.33
C VAL A 300 19.86 13.37 19.69
N ASP A 301 20.03 12.61 18.60
CA ASP A 301 21.23 12.68 17.77
C ASP A 301 21.14 13.83 16.75
N GLN A 302 22.29 14.23 16.17
CA GLN A 302 22.35 15.31 15.17
C GLN A 302 21.48 15.06 13.92
N SER A 303 21.17 13.80 13.61
CA SER A 303 20.30 13.40 12.51
C SER A 303 18.81 13.39 12.85
N ASP A 304 18.44 13.52 14.13
CA ASP A 304 17.08 13.28 14.60
C ASP A 304 16.18 14.52 14.50
N LEU A 305 16.04 15.07 13.30
CA LEU A 305 15.23 16.27 13.04
C LEU A 305 13.79 16.14 13.51
N VAL A 306 13.17 14.95 13.33
CA VAL A 306 11.79 14.72 13.75
C VAL A 306 11.63 14.79 15.27
N LYS A 307 12.60 14.24 16.02
CA LYS A 307 12.61 14.33 17.48
C LYS A 307 12.71 15.79 17.92
N LEU A 308 13.61 16.57 17.30
CA LEU A 308 13.73 18.00 17.56
C LEU A 308 12.44 18.77 17.26
N MET A 309 11.76 18.47 16.15
CA MET A 309 10.49 19.12 15.80
C MET A 309 9.38 18.78 16.80
N ILE A 310 9.32 17.55 17.31
CA ILE A 310 8.35 17.17 18.34
C ILE A 310 8.64 17.90 19.65
N ILE A 311 9.91 17.95 20.07
CA ILE A 311 10.33 18.68 21.28
C ILE A 311 9.97 20.17 21.15
N ASP A 312 10.34 20.81 20.04
CA ASP A 312 10.05 22.22 19.77
C ASP A 312 8.54 22.51 19.73
N PHE A 313 7.76 21.67 19.03
CA PHE A 313 6.31 21.77 19.02
C PHE A 313 5.74 21.65 20.44
N SER A 314 6.17 20.64 21.21
CA SER A 314 5.64 20.34 22.54
C SER A 314 5.95 21.38 23.61
N LEU A 315 7.11 22.05 23.52
CA LEU A 315 7.60 22.96 24.56
C LEU A 315 7.36 24.44 24.22
N VAL A 316 7.30 24.79 22.93
CA VAL A 316 7.31 26.20 22.49
C VAL A 316 6.02 26.57 21.78
N SER A 317 5.61 25.79 20.79
CA SER A 317 4.56 26.21 19.86
C SER A 317 3.19 25.65 20.18
N ASP A 318 3.08 24.70 21.11
CA ASP A 318 1.89 23.90 21.38
C ASP A 318 0.62 24.73 21.70
N ASN A 319 0.82 25.87 22.38
CA ASN A 319 -0.23 26.71 22.91
C ASN A 319 -1.05 27.42 21.83
N ASP A 320 -0.50 27.51 20.62
CA ASP A 320 -1.08 28.25 19.50
C ASP A 320 -1.83 27.36 18.50
N TRP A 321 -1.88 26.04 18.73
CA TRP A 321 -2.54 25.10 17.83
C TRP A 321 -3.92 24.69 18.31
N PHE A 322 -4.89 24.80 17.40
CA PHE A 322 -6.27 24.44 17.62
C PHE A 322 -6.74 23.48 16.52
N SER A 323 -7.53 22.49 16.91
CA SER A 323 -8.26 21.60 16.02
C SER A 323 -9.73 21.98 15.97
N ILE A 324 -10.31 21.98 14.77
CA ILE A 324 -11.75 22.10 14.56
C ILE A 324 -12.27 20.80 13.94
N PRO A 325 -13.33 20.19 14.50
CA PRO A 325 -13.90 18.97 13.92
C PRO A 325 -14.67 19.32 12.65
N PHE A 326 -14.25 18.76 11.51
CA PHE A 326 -14.93 18.96 10.22
C PHE A 326 -15.44 17.61 9.71
N GLU A 327 -16.76 17.47 9.59
CA GLU A 327 -17.38 16.20 9.17
C GLU A 327 -17.36 16.05 7.65
N MET A 328 -16.89 14.90 7.17
CA MET A 328 -16.94 14.50 5.76
C MET A 328 -17.42 13.06 5.65
N LYS A 329 -18.16 12.75 4.59
CA LYS A 329 -18.50 11.36 4.25
C LYS A 329 -17.33 10.72 3.51
N ALA A 330 -17.14 9.42 3.73
CA ALA A 330 -16.14 8.67 3.01
C ALA A 330 -16.51 8.60 1.52
N GLY A 331 -15.59 8.96 0.64
CA GLY A 331 -15.81 9.19 -0.79
C GLY A 331 -15.96 10.66 -1.18
N GLU A 332 -15.96 11.60 -0.25
CA GLU A 332 -16.12 13.03 -0.55
C GLU A 332 -14.78 13.73 -0.84
N ILE A 333 -14.83 14.63 -1.81
CA ILE A 333 -13.84 15.69 -2.03
C ILE A 333 -14.42 16.99 -1.46
N CYS A 334 -13.60 17.78 -0.76
CA CYS A 334 -14.02 19.02 -0.11
C CYS A 334 -13.06 20.17 -0.42
N TRP A 335 -13.60 21.25 -0.98
CA TRP A 335 -12.91 22.54 -1.10
C TRP A 335 -13.34 23.45 0.04
N ILE A 336 -12.38 23.98 0.78
CA ILE A 336 -12.62 25.02 1.78
C ILE A 336 -12.24 26.35 1.13
N ASN A 337 -13.20 27.25 0.98
CA ASN A 337 -13.00 28.54 0.34
C ASN A 337 -12.41 29.57 1.31
N TYR A 338 -12.93 29.59 2.54
CA TYR A 338 -12.40 30.39 3.63
C TYR A 338 -12.88 29.84 4.97
N ILE A 339 -12.15 30.20 6.03
CA ILE A 339 -12.53 29.95 7.42
C ILE A 339 -12.61 31.30 8.13
N THR A 340 -13.69 31.57 8.84
CA THR A 340 -13.81 32.70 9.74
C THR A 340 -13.61 32.22 11.16
N VAL A 341 -12.70 32.85 11.89
CA VAL A 341 -12.41 32.53 13.29
C VAL A 341 -12.71 33.76 14.12
N ARG A 342 -13.55 33.59 15.14
CA ARG A 342 -13.84 34.63 16.12
C ARG A 342 -13.06 34.33 17.39
N ASP A 343 -12.37 35.34 17.92
CA ASP A 343 -11.61 35.23 19.16
C ASP A 343 -12.39 35.67 20.41
N VAL A 344 -11.76 35.52 21.58
CA VAL A 344 -12.29 35.95 22.89
C VAL A 344 -12.56 37.45 22.99
N PHE A 345 -11.89 38.28 22.19
CA PHE A 345 -12.10 39.73 22.15
C PHE A 345 -13.21 40.14 21.17
N GLY A 346 -13.78 39.16 20.45
CA GLY A 346 -14.83 39.37 19.47
C GLY A 346 -14.33 39.80 18.10
N VAL A 347 -13.02 39.79 17.86
CA VAL A 347 -12.41 40.03 16.55
C VAL A 347 -12.64 38.81 15.68
N THR A 348 -13.11 39.05 14.45
CA THR A 348 -13.30 38.00 13.45
C THR A 348 -12.20 38.12 12.40
N THR A 349 -11.41 37.06 12.25
CA THR A 349 -10.38 36.93 11.21
C THR A 349 -10.86 35.95 10.14
N THR A 350 -10.87 36.39 8.89
CA THR A 350 -11.16 35.53 7.73
C THR A 350 -9.86 35.08 7.09
N ILE A 351 -9.67 33.76 7.03
CA ILE A 351 -8.55 33.11 6.37
C ILE A 351 -9.07 32.60 5.03
N ASN A 352 -8.67 33.24 3.92
CA ASN A 352 -9.11 32.82 2.59
C ASN A 352 -8.17 31.75 2.03
N ASN A 353 -8.76 30.76 1.34
CA ASN A 353 -8.01 29.88 0.47
C ASN A 353 -7.82 30.58 -0.88
N ASP A 354 -6.83 31.48 -0.90
CA ASP A 354 -6.39 32.19 -2.10
C ASP A 354 -4.86 32.28 -2.15
N LYS A 355 -4.35 32.77 -3.29
CA LYS A 355 -2.93 32.90 -3.59
C LYS A 355 -2.16 33.78 -2.59
N ASN A 356 -2.82 34.72 -1.93
CA ASN A 356 -2.15 35.76 -1.13
C ASN A 356 -2.15 35.43 0.37
N THR A 357 -3.15 34.69 0.84
CA THR A 357 -3.41 34.46 2.27
C THR A 357 -3.50 33.00 2.67
N GLY A 358 -3.79 32.09 1.72
CA GLY A 358 -4.10 30.69 2.03
C GLY A 358 -2.90 29.76 2.08
N GLN A 359 -1.91 29.95 1.21
CA GLN A 359 -0.79 29.03 1.09
C GLN A 359 0.54 29.72 0.80
N PHE A 360 1.58 29.35 1.56
CA PHE A 360 2.96 29.67 1.21
C PHE A 360 3.38 28.79 0.03
N LEU A 361 3.24 29.33 -1.18
CA LEU A 361 3.74 28.74 -2.42
C LEU A 361 4.89 29.61 -2.92
N ASP A 362 6.09 29.03 -2.98
CA ASP A 362 7.31 29.70 -3.43
C ASP A 362 7.99 28.83 -4.51
N ALA A 363 8.84 29.44 -5.33
CA ALA A 363 9.68 28.69 -6.28
C ALA A 363 10.72 27.81 -5.55
N ASN A 364 11.11 28.18 -4.32
CA ASN A 364 11.91 27.37 -3.45
C ASN A 364 11.04 26.33 -2.72
N PRO A 365 11.22 25.01 -2.99
CA PRO A 365 10.42 23.97 -2.36
C PRO A 365 10.53 23.94 -0.83
N LEU A 366 11.61 24.46 -0.24
CA LEU A 366 11.78 24.53 1.21
C LEU A 366 10.88 25.59 1.88
N LYS A 367 10.25 26.46 1.09
CA LYS A 367 9.31 27.50 1.56
C LYS A 367 7.86 27.17 1.19
N VAL A 368 7.60 25.96 0.70
CA VAL A 368 6.28 25.50 0.32
C VAL A 368 5.64 24.78 1.50
N TRP A 369 4.50 25.28 1.96
CA TRP A 369 3.65 24.53 2.91
C TRP A 369 2.49 23.91 2.14
N ASP A 370 2.63 22.65 1.74
CA ASP A 370 1.64 21.93 0.93
C ASP A 370 1.48 20.47 1.39
N ALA A 371 0.73 20.28 2.47
CA ALA A 371 0.41 18.96 2.99
C ALA A 371 -0.97 18.49 2.51
N PHE A 372 -1.17 17.17 2.41
CA PHE A 372 -2.47 16.51 2.20
C PHE A 372 -3.16 16.80 0.84
N LYS A 373 -2.40 17.18 -0.20
CA LYS A 373 -2.95 17.50 -1.53
C LYS A 373 -2.64 16.46 -2.58
N ILE A 374 -3.58 16.31 -3.51
CA ILE A 374 -3.47 15.44 -4.68
C ILE A 374 -3.21 16.33 -5.89
N ARG A 375 -1.97 16.32 -6.39
CA ARG A 375 -1.58 17.06 -7.60
C ARG A 375 -0.27 16.49 -8.18
N PRO A 376 -0.05 16.61 -9.50
CA PRO A 376 1.13 16.00 -10.12
C PRO A 376 2.44 16.53 -9.53
N SER A 377 3.29 15.61 -9.10
CA SER A 377 4.54 15.87 -8.38
C SER A 377 5.57 16.68 -9.21
N ASP A 378 5.62 16.46 -10.52
CA ASP A 378 6.51 17.16 -11.45
C ASP A 378 6.24 18.68 -11.51
N LEU A 379 5.01 19.09 -11.16
CA LEU A 379 4.57 20.45 -11.33
C LEU A 379 5.19 21.44 -10.35
N LEU A 380 5.60 21.04 -9.15
CA LEU A 380 6.24 21.99 -8.22
C LEU A 380 7.62 22.44 -8.74
N ARG A 381 8.40 21.51 -9.30
CA ARG A 381 9.75 21.78 -9.82
C ARG A 381 9.72 22.52 -11.15
N GLU A 382 8.71 22.28 -11.97
CA GLU A 382 8.57 22.87 -13.31
C GLU A 382 7.76 24.18 -13.33
N ARG A 383 6.69 24.32 -12.53
CA ARG A 383 5.85 25.53 -12.52
C ARG A 383 6.66 26.76 -12.10
N GLY A 384 7.57 26.61 -11.12
CA GLY A 384 8.45 27.68 -10.66
C GLY A 384 9.47 28.16 -11.70
N LYS A 385 9.79 27.34 -12.72
CA LYS A 385 10.76 27.70 -13.79
C LYS A 385 10.14 28.42 -14.98
N ASN A 386 8.85 28.22 -15.24
CA ASN A 386 8.18 28.65 -16.47
C ASN A 386 7.17 29.80 -16.27
N ASN A 387 7.27 30.59 -15.19
CA ASN A 387 6.29 31.63 -14.83
C ASN A 387 4.83 31.14 -14.78
N ARG A 388 4.61 29.84 -14.58
CA ARG A 388 3.25 29.29 -14.44
C ARG A 388 2.73 29.58 -13.05
N GLU A 389 1.43 29.87 -12.96
CA GLU A 389 0.79 30.10 -11.68
C GLU A 389 0.88 28.85 -10.79
N LEU A 390 1.46 29.02 -9.60
CA LEU A 390 1.64 27.92 -8.63
C LEU A 390 0.32 27.58 -7.93
N TYR A 391 -0.53 28.58 -7.73
CA TYR A 391 -1.83 28.46 -7.07
C TYR A 391 -2.94 28.28 -8.11
N LYS A 392 -3.73 27.23 -7.96
CA LYS A 392 -4.98 27.03 -8.70
C LYS A 392 -6.04 26.55 -7.74
N LYS A 393 -7.17 27.25 -7.66
CA LYS A 393 -8.18 27.02 -6.63
C LYS A 393 -8.83 25.63 -6.74
N GLU A 394 -8.98 25.15 -7.97
CA GLU A 394 -9.57 23.85 -8.31
C GLU A 394 -8.76 22.68 -7.74
N GLU A 395 -7.43 22.85 -7.62
CA GLU A 395 -6.48 21.85 -7.12
C GLU A 395 -6.33 21.89 -5.57
N GLN A 396 -7.12 22.72 -4.86
CA GLN A 396 -7.00 22.95 -3.40
C GLN A 396 -8.16 22.29 -2.63
N PHE A 397 -8.13 20.97 -2.55
CA PHE A 397 -9.15 20.17 -1.88
C PHE A 397 -8.53 19.14 -0.93
N ILE A 398 -9.37 18.63 -0.05
CA ILE A 398 -9.11 17.44 0.76
C ILE A 398 -9.98 16.32 0.20
N TYR A 399 -9.42 15.11 0.09
CA TYR A 399 -10.15 13.92 -0.32
C TYR A 399 -10.14 12.90 0.81
N LEU A 400 -11.33 12.43 1.19
CA LEU A 400 -11.49 11.33 2.14
C LEU A 400 -11.94 10.09 1.36
N PRO A 401 -11.05 9.13 1.05
CA PRO A 401 -11.43 7.97 0.24
C PRO A 401 -12.39 7.03 0.99
N PRO A 402 -13.25 6.26 0.30
CA PRO A 402 -14.16 5.31 0.92
C PRO A 402 -13.43 4.02 1.28
N VAL A 403 -12.61 4.11 2.32
CA VAL A 403 -11.69 3.06 2.78
C VAL A 403 -12.11 2.51 4.13
N THR A 404 -11.52 1.39 4.50
CA THR A 404 -11.83 0.75 5.78
C THR A 404 -10.70 0.88 6.77
N THR A 405 -11.06 1.16 8.03
CA THR A 405 -10.09 1.32 9.12
C THR A 405 -9.52 -0.01 9.62
N PHE A 406 -10.28 -1.11 9.55
CA PHE A 406 -9.85 -2.42 10.06
C PHE A 406 -10.01 -3.54 9.05
N ARG A 407 -8.91 -3.87 8.38
CA ARG A 407 -8.80 -5.02 7.49
C ARG A 407 -8.22 -6.24 8.22
N GLN A 408 -8.82 -7.41 8.02
CA GLN A 408 -8.22 -8.69 8.36
C GLN A 408 -7.54 -9.29 7.13
N GLU A 409 -6.26 -9.62 7.24
CA GLU A 409 -5.45 -10.19 6.16
C GLU A 409 -4.95 -11.58 6.59
N SER A 410 -5.09 -12.58 5.72
CA SER A 410 -4.57 -13.92 5.99
C SER A 410 -3.04 -13.95 5.92
N ARG A 411 -2.43 -15.05 6.40
CA ARG A 411 -1.07 -15.37 5.96
C ARG A 411 -1.03 -15.48 4.42
N PRO A 412 0.09 -15.15 3.76
CA PRO A 412 0.22 -15.30 2.31
C PRO A 412 -0.13 -16.73 1.88
N LEU A 413 -1.01 -16.84 0.89
CA LEU A 413 -1.28 -18.12 0.22
C LEU A 413 -0.14 -18.49 -0.71
N GLU A 414 0.39 -17.48 -1.39
CA GLU A 414 1.56 -17.57 -2.25
C GLU A 414 2.45 -16.34 -2.01
N GLU A 415 3.76 -16.53 -2.15
CA GLU A 415 4.75 -15.47 -2.07
C GLU A 415 5.89 -15.76 -3.05
N VAL A 416 6.08 -14.84 -4.00
CA VAL A 416 7.22 -14.84 -4.93
C VAL A 416 8.13 -13.68 -4.57
N LEU A 417 9.40 -13.98 -4.26
CA LEU A 417 10.44 -13.00 -4.01
C LEU A 417 11.28 -12.81 -5.29
N PHE A 418 11.22 -11.62 -5.87
CA PHE A 418 12.14 -11.18 -6.90
C PHE A 418 13.42 -10.62 -6.29
N LEU A 419 14.56 -11.08 -6.80
CA LEU A 419 15.87 -10.52 -6.47
C LEU A 419 16.77 -10.45 -7.69
N ARG A 420 17.71 -9.49 -7.67
CA ARG A 420 18.79 -9.38 -8.63
C ARG A 420 19.97 -10.23 -8.14
N ASP A 421 20.49 -11.09 -9.01
CA ASP A 421 21.74 -11.82 -8.78
C ASP A 421 22.84 -11.21 -9.64
N GLU A 422 23.62 -10.33 -9.02
CA GLU A 422 24.69 -9.57 -9.67
C GLU A 422 25.81 -10.47 -10.21
N TYR A 423 26.04 -11.65 -9.61
CA TYR A 423 27.08 -12.59 -10.08
C TYR A 423 26.64 -13.36 -11.32
N ALA A 424 25.36 -13.73 -11.39
CA ALA A 424 24.79 -14.42 -12.54
C ALA A 424 24.25 -13.46 -13.62
N ASN A 425 24.26 -12.15 -13.36
CA ASN A 425 23.70 -11.09 -14.20
C ASN A 425 22.26 -11.37 -14.65
N MET A 426 21.43 -11.84 -13.71
CA MET A 426 20.04 -12.22 -13.97
C MET A 426 19.12 -11.93 -12.79
N VAL A 427 17.82 -11.97 -13.03
CA VAL A 427 16.80 -11.83 -12.00
C VAL A 427 16.16 -13.18 -11.72
N TRP A 428 15.92 -13.46 -10.45
CA TRP A 428 15.25 -14.67 -10.00
C TRP A 428 13.93 -14.35 -9.33
N GLY A 429 12.88 -15.07 -9.71
CA GLY A 429 11.63 -15.17 -8.97
C GLY A 429 11.66 -16.41 -8.09
N ILE A 430 11.86 -16.25 -6.78
CA ILE A 430 11.91 -17.34 -5.82
C ILE A 430 10.51 -17.58 -5.28
N GLU A 431 9.95 -18.76 -5.54
CA GLU A 431 8.71 -19.20 -4.90
C GLU A 431 9.01 -19.57 -3.44
N LYS A 432 8.73 -18.65 -2.51
CA LYS A 432 8.94 -18.84 -1.08
C LYS A 432 7.79 -19.58 -0.42
N ILE A 433 6.57 -19.21 -0.78
CA ILE A 433 5.35 -19.85 -0.33
C ILE A 433 4.54 -20.19 -1.56
N VAL A 434 4.11 -21.45 -1.64
CA VAL A 434 3.26 -21.95 -2.72
C VAL A 434 2.03 -22.59 -2.11
N CYS A 435 0.94 -22.60 -2.87
CA CYS A 435 -0.29 -23.24 -2.45
C CYS A 435 -0.29 -24.69 -2.93
N ASN A 436 -0.34 -25.66 -2.02
CA ASN A 436 -0.46 -27.05 -2.42
C ASN A 436 -1.83 -27.34 -3.05
N LYS A 437 -2.05 -28.53 -3.62
CA LYS A 437 -3.33 -28.86 -4.29
C LYS A 437 -4.55 -28.89 -3.35
N LEU A 438 -4.35 -28.87 -2.03
CA LEU A 438 -5.42 -28.67 -1.02
C LEU A 438 -5.78 -27.21 -0.74
N GLY A 439 -5.07 -26.25 -1.33
CA GLY A 439 -5.27 -24.83 -1.07
C GLY A 439 -4.59 -24.35 0.22
N LYS A 440 -3.58 -25.08 0.71
CA LYS A 440 -2.83 -24.73 1.93
C LYS A 440 -1.47 -24.12 1.55
N PRO A 441 -1.07 -23.00 2.17
CA PRO A 441 0.27 -22.45 1.99
C PRO A 441 1.31 -23.39 2.61
N VAL A 442 2.33 -23.74 1.82
CA VAL A 442 3.48 -24.55 2.20
C VAL A 442 4.78 -23.86 1.78
N ASN A 443 5.92 -24.29 2.35
CA ASN A 443 7.22 -23.79 1.96
C ASN A 443 7.52 -24.19 0.50
N GLY A 444 7.89 -23.21 -0.33
CA GLY A 444 8.12 -23.43 -1.75
C GLY A 444 9.30 -24.35 -2.04
N TYR A 445 10.40 -24.24 -1.30
CA TYR A 445 11.56 -25.12 -1.47
C TYR A 445 11.21 -26.58 -1.20
N ASP A 446 10.57 -26.85 -0.06
CA ASP A 446 10.18 -28.22 0.33
C ASP A 446 9.16 -28.81 -0.66
N TYR A 447 8.20 -28.01 -1.12
CA TYR A 447 7.18 -28.47 -2.06
C TYR A 447 7.75 -28.73 -3.46
N HIS A 448 8.65 -27.86 -3.93
CA HIS A 448 9.40 -28.10 -5.16
C HIS A 448 10.26 -29.36 -5.09
N LEU A 449 10.88 -29.64 -3.94
CA LEU A 449 11.61 -30.89 -3.70
C LEU A 449 10.70 -32.11 -3.68
N GLU A 450 9.49 -32.03 -3.10
CA GLU A 450 8.53 -33.14 -3.09
C GLU A 450 8.00 -33.45 -4.51
N ILE A 451 7.73 -32.42 -5.31
CA ILE A 451 7.16 -32.55 -6.66
C ILE A 451 8.20 -32.91 -7.71
N ASN A 452 9.35 -32.24 -7.69
CA ASN A 452 10.39 -32.47 -8.68
C ASN A 452 11.38 -33.56 -8.22
N GLY A 453 11.49 -33.82 -6.93
CA GLY A 453 12.55 -34.66 -6.36
C GLY A 453 13.86 -33.88 -6.15
N PRO A 454 14.75 -34.36 -5.26
CA PRO A 454 16.07 -33.77 -5.09
C PRO A 454 16.91 -33.99 -6.35
N PHE A 455 17.89 -33.10 -6.57
CA PHE A 455 18.93 -33.35 -7.57
C PHE A 455 19.78 -34.55 -7.15
N ILE A 456 20.16 -35.38 -8.12
CA ILE A 456 21.10 -36.48 -7.96
C ILE A 456 22.45 -35.87 -7.62
N ASN A 457 22.95 -36.18 -6.41
CA ASN A 457 24.35 -35.91 -6.11
C ASN A 457 25.19 -36.82 -7.00
N PRO A 458 26.05 -36.28 -7.89
CA PRO A 458 26.99 -37.12 -8.59
C PRO A 458 27.83 -37.83 -7.52
N GLU A 459 27.86 -39.17 -7.55
CA GLU A 459 28.78 -39.93 -6.72
C GLU A 459 30.18 -39.30 -6.89
N LYS A 460 30.89 -39.09 -5.78
CA LYS A 460 32.30 -38.71 -5.84
C LYS A 460 33.04 -39.84 -6.55
N ARG A 461 33.13 -39.78 -7.88
CA ARG A 461 34.01 -40.66 -8.63
C ARG A 461 35.41 -40.28 -8.19
N GLU A 462 36.09 -41.16 -7.46
CA GLU A 462 37.53 -41.06 -7.21
C GLU A 462 38.26 -41.27 -8.55
N THR A 463 38.25 -40.24 -9.38
CA THR A 463 39.00 -40.19 -10.63
C THR A 463 40.23 -39.32 -10.42
N ALA A 464 41.40 -39.80 -10.83
CA ALA A 464 42.66 -39.04 -10.77
C ALA A 464 42.68 -37.79 -11.68
N MET A 465 41.63 -37.58 -12.49
CA MET A 465 41.48 -36.44 -13.39
C MET A 465 40.42 -35.46 -12.87
N PRO A 466 40.65 -34.14 -12.98
CA PRO A 466 39.69 -33.13 -12.57
C PRO A 466 38.42 -33.22 -13.43
N GLN A 467 37.26 -33.04 -12.81
CA GLN A 467 35.97 -33.10 -13.49
C GLN A 467 35.51 -31.69 -13.87
N PHE A 468 35.08 -31.52 -15.12
CA PHE A 468 34.50 -30.27 -15.56
C PHE A 468 32.99 -30.25 -15.33
N ARG A 469 32.49 -29.22 -14.66
CA ARG A 469 31.06 -28.96 -14.46
C ARG A 469 30.69 -27.69 -15.21
N LEU A 470 29.86 -27.83 -16.24
CA LEU A 470 29.41 -26.71 -17.07
C LEU A 470 28.62 -25.67 -16.28
N ALA A 471 27.72 -26.10 -15.40
CA ALA A 471 26.93 -25.20 -14.56
C ALA A 471 26.64 -25.84 -13.18
N THR A 472 26.59 -25.02 -12.13
CA THR A 472 26.08 -25.46 -10.82
C THR A 472 24.56 -25.58 -10.83
N GLN A 473 24.03 -26.44 -9.96
CA GLN A 473 22.59 -26.61 -9.79
C GLN A 473 22.02 -25.48 -8.94
N VAL A 474 20.86 -24.96 -9.35
CA VAL A 474 20.07 -23.99 -8.60
C VAL A 474 18.82 -24.68 -8.08
N PRO A 475 18.35 -24.39 -6.84
CA PRO A 475 17.12 -24.99 -6.31
C PRO A 475 15.92 -24.79 -7.24
N THR A 476 15.06 -25.81 -7.35
CA THR A 476 13.98 -25.84 -8.34
C THR A 476 12.87 -24.82 -8.10
N ASN A 477 12.82 -24.18 -6.93
CA ASN A 477 11.90 -23.08 -6.62
C ASN A 477 12.41 -21.70 -7.06
N TRP A 478 13.58 -21.62 -7.70
CA TRP A 478 14.11 -20.40 -8.29
C TRP A 478 13.78 -20.38 -9.77
N ILE A 479 12.91 -19.45 -10.16
CA ILE A 479 12.43 -19.31 -11.53
C ILE A 479 13.22 -18.19 -12.23
N PRO A 480 13.92 -18.48 -13.35
CA PRO A 480 14.76 -17.48 -14.00
C PRO A 480 13.92 -16.44 -14.75
N TYR A 481 14.33 -15.17 -14.69
CA TYR A 481 13.80 -14.08 -15.48
C TYR A 481 14.91 -13.45 -16.30
N LEU A 482 14.79 -13.54 -17.63
CA LEU A 482 15.80 -13.10 -18.58
C LEU A 482 15.44 -11.73 -19.16
N PRO A 483 16.42 -10.83 -19.36
CA PRO A 483 16.18 -9.52 -19.92
C PRO A 483 15.96 -9.56 -21.44
N PHE A 484 14.95 -8.86 -21.91
CA PHE A 484 14.67 -8.61 -23.32
C PHE A 484 14.42 -7.12 -23.54
N HIS A 485 14.88 -6.59 -24.68
CA HIS A 485 14.50 -5.23 -25.06
C HIS A 485 13.03 -5.20 -25.49
N ILE A 486 12.33 -4.12 -25.16
CA ILE A 486 10.98 -3.88 -25.67
C ILE A 486 11.08 -3.55 -27.17
N GLU A 487 10.18 -4.11 -27.97
CA GLU A 487 10.13 -3.84 -29.41
C GLU A 487 10.09 -2.34 -29.69
N ASN A 488 10.99 -1.88 -30.57
CA ASN A 488 11.18 -0.46 -30.93
C ASN A 488 11.71 0.44 -29.79
N ASN A 489 12.29 -0.13 -28.72
CA ASN A 489 12.94 0.64 -27.67
C ASN A 489 14.15 -0.08 -27.06
N ASP A 490 15.35 0.32 -27.51
CA ASP A 490 16.62 -0.28 -27.05
C ASP A 490 16.97 0.08 -25.59
N SER A 491 16.37 1.12 -25.02
CA SER A 491 16.69 1.58 -23.65
C SER A 491 15.88 0.88 -22.55
N ASN A 492 14.72 0.31 -22.91
CA ASN A 492 13.78 -0.25 -21.95
C ASN A 492 13.87 -1.78 -21.94
N ILE A 493 14.08 -2.34 -20.76
CA ILE A 493 14.21 -3.78 -20.55
C ILE A 493 12.93 -4.34 -19.91
N GLU A 494 12.49 -5.47 -20.47
CA GLU A 494 11.43 -6.32 -19.95
C GLU A 494 12.05 -7.67 -19.56
N LEU A 495 11.90 -8.04 -18.30
CA LEU A 495 12.30 -9.33 -17.76
C LEU A 495 11.19 -10.34 -18.05
N ARG A 496 11.49 -11.38 -18.83
CA ARG A 496 10.53 -12.43 -19.18
C ARG A 496 10.89 -13.71 -18.43
N ARG A 497 9.88 -14.34 -17.85
CA ARG A 497 10.00 -15.63 -17.18
C ARG A 497 10.53 -16.66 -18.18
N ALA A 498 11.65 -17.27 -17.86
CA ALA A 498 12.21 -18.41 -18.56
C ALA A 498 11.91 -19.70 -17.78
N VAL A 499 12.20 -20.83 -18.40
CA VAL A 499 12.03 -22.15 -17.80
C VAL A 499 13.40 -22.69 -17.42
N MET A 500 13.52 -23.26 -16.22
CA MET A 500 14.76 -23.91 -15.81
C MET A 500 14.76 -25.35 -16.30
N LEU A 501 15.81 -25.75 -17.01
CA LEU A 501 15.97 -27.12 -17.48
C LEU A 501 16.65 -27.97 -16.39
N ARG A 502 15.99 -29.05 -15.96
CA ARG A 502 16.66 -30.12 -15.22
C ARG A 502 17.36 -31.02 -16.21
N ASN A 503 18.68 -31.07 -16.14
CA ASN A 503 19.52 -31.87 -17.03
C ASN A 503 20.56 -32.65 -16.20
N GLU A 504 20.16 -33.79 -15.66
CA GLU A 504 21.03 -34.67 -14.87
C GLU A 504 21.50 -35.86 -15.70
N ALA A 505 22.69 -36.37 -15.37
CA ALA A 505 23.20 -37.59 -15.99
C ALA A 505 22.20 -38.74 -15.79
N ASP A 506 21.98 -39.54 -16.84
CA ASP A 506 21.12 -40.72 -16.83
C ASP A 506 19.60 -40.45 -16.66
N THR A 507 19.16 -39.19 -16.79
CA THR A 507 17.74 -38.81 -16.87
C THR A 507 17.44 -38.00 -18.12
N GLU A 508 16.24 -38.15 -18.69
CA GLU A 508 15.82 -37.27 -19.78
C GLU A 508 15.66 -35.83 -19.26
N PRO A 509 16.13 -34.83 -20.02
CA PRO A 509 15.96 -33.44 -19.63
C PRO A 509 14.48 -33.10 -19.44
N ALA A 510 14.16 -32.42 -18.35
CA ALA A 510 12.79 -32.05 -18.01
C ALA A 510 12.71 -30.58 -17.58
N ASP A 511 11.68 -29.90 -18.07
CA ASP A 511 11.42 -28.51 -17.73
C ASP A 511 10.84 -28.39 -16.31
N ILE A 512 11.37 -27.43 -15.56
CA ILE A 512 10.86 -27.05 -14.24
C ILE A 512 9.97 -25.83 -14.40
N GLU A 513 8.67 -26.07 -14.33
CA GLU A 513 7.65 -25.04 -14.35
C GLU A 513 7.46 -24.41 -12.95
N PRO A 514 7.07 -23.13 -12.86
CA PRO A 514 6.64 -22.52 -11.61
C PRO A 514 5.40 -23.23 -11.05
N LEU A 515 5.25 -23.26 -9.72
CA LEU A 515 4.12 -23.93 -9.06
C LEU A 515 3.09 -22.94 -8.51
N SER A 516 3.45 -21.66 -8.31
CA SER A 516 2.53 -20.62 -7.84
C SER A 516 1.64 -20.09 -8.97
N ILE A 517 0.38 -19.78 -8.65
CA ILE A 517 -0.56 -19.11 -9.57
C ILE A 517 0.00 -17.75 -10.01
N LEU A 518 0.62 -17.02 -9.08
CA LEU A 518 1.28 -15.75 -9.36
C LEU A 518 2.31 -15.89 -10.48
N ALA A 519 3.31 -16.76 -10.31
CA ALA A 519 4.35 -16.94 -11.31
C ALA A 519 3.78 -17.54 -12.59
N GLN A 520 2.87 -18.53 -12.49
CA GLN A 520 2.28 -19.23 -13.64
C GLN A 520 1.47 -18.34 -14.56
N ASN A 521 0.62 -17.46 -14.03
CA ASN A 521 -0.42 -16.76 -14.83
C ASN A 521 -0.25 -15.24 -14.87
N ASP A 522 0.28 -14.62 -13.82
CA ASP A 522 0.30 -13.17 -13.71
C ASP A 522 1.67 -12.59 -14.08
N LEU A 523 2.74 -13.19 -13.57
CA LEU A 523 4.09 -12.63 -13.57
C LEU A 523 4.94 -13.15 -14.73
N PHE A 524 4.38 -13.26 -15.93
CA PHE A 524 5.12 -13.71 -17.11
C PHE A 524 6.20 -12.72 -17.56
N SER A 525 5.90 -11.43 -17.48
CA SER A 525 6.84 -10.37 -17.81
C SER A 525 6.73 -9.21 -16.84
N ILE A 526 7.89 -8.65 -16.49
CA ILE A 526 8.03 -7.59 -15.50
C ILE A 526 9.02 -6.56 -16.06
N ARG A 527 8.74 -5.27 -15.86
CA ARG A 527 9.67 -4.19 -16.20
C ARG A 527 10.89 -4.24 -15.29
N GLU A 528 12.07 -4.02 -15.84
CA GLU A 528 13.31 -4.09 -15.03
C GLU A 528 13.28 -3.08 -13.87
N GLU A 529 12.73 -1.88 -14.11
CA GLU A 529 12.57 -0.82 -13.13
C GLU A 529 11.65 -1.20 -11.95
N ALA A 530 10.75 -2.17 -12.13
CA ALA A 530 9.86 -2.63 -11.07
C ALA A 530 10.58 -3.46 -10.01
N ILE A 531 11.81 -3.93 -10.28
CA ILE A 531 12.59 -4.74 -9.34
C ILE A 531 13.81 -3.94 -8.89
N PRO A 532 13.77 -3.21 -7.76
CA PRO A 532 14.91 -2.47 -7.25
C PRO A 532 15.98 -3.43 -6.69
N ARG A 533 17.17 -2.91 -6.37
CA ARG A 533 18.26 -3.70 -5.74
C ARG A 533 17.85 -4.38 -4.44
N ALA A 534 16.93 -3.77 -3.69
CA ALA A 534 16.38 -4.37 -2.47
C ALA A 534 15.53 -5.63 -2.73
N GLY A 535 15.17 -5.91 -3.98
CA GLY A 535 14.22 -6.94 -4.37
C GLY A 535 12.76 -6.55 -4.11
N VAL A 536 11.83 -7.41 -4.55
CA VAL A 536 10.38 -7.22 -4.39
C VAL A 536 9.73 -8.52 -3.96
N ARG A 537 8.78 -8.45 -3.04
CA ARG A 537 7.93 -9.57 -2.65
C ARG A 537 6.53 -9.34 -3.16
N VAL A 538 6.04 -10.26 -3.98
CA VAL A 538 4.65 -10.27 -4.45
C VAL A 538 3.92 -11.37 -3.67
N GLN A 539 2.85 -10.99 -2.97
CA GLN A 539 2.06 -11.88 -2.13
C GLN A 539 0.63 -11.96 -2.62
N LEU A 540 0.03 -13.14 -2.49
CA LEU A 540 -1.39 -13.37 -2.68
C LEU A 540 -2.05 -13.62 -1.33
N THR A 541 -2.99 -12.76 -0.92
CA THR A 541 -3.61 -12.81 0.41
C THR A 541 -5.13 -12.80 0.34
N ARG A 542 -5.79 -13.52 1.26
CA ARG A 542 -7.23 -13.38 1.47
C ARG A 542 -7.45 -12.21 2.41
N GLN A 543 -8.32 -11.31 2.01
CA GLN A 543 -8.66 -10.12 2.77
C GLN A 543 -10.13 -10.18 3.16
N ARG A 544 -10.43 -9.71 4.36
CA ARG A 544 -11.79 -9.63 4.89
C ARG A 544 -11.99 -8.28 5.58
N VAL A 545 -13.12 -7.67 5.30
CA VAL A 545 -13.54 -6.45 6.00
C VAL A 545 -15.02 -6.43 6.26
N ARG A 546 -15.43 -5.67 7.28
CA ARG A 546 -16.82 -5.32 7.51
C ARG A 546 -17.05 -3.91 7.01
N GLY A 547 -17.97 -3.76 6.05
CA GLY A 547 -18.31 -2.47 5.47
C GLY A 547 -19.13 -1.58 6.41
N ALA A 548 -19.29 -0.31 6.02
CA ALA A 548 -20.12 0.66 6.74
C ALA A 548 -21.61 0.26 6.76
N ASP A 549 -22.05 -0.56 5.80
CA ASP A 549 -23.40 -1.14 5.74
C ASP A 549 -23.57 -2.37 6.66
N GLY A 550 -22.52 -2.77 7.38
CA GLY A 550 -22.50 -3.92 8.27
C GLY A 550 -22.27 -5.26 7.58
N LYS A 551 -22.20 -5.32 6.24
CA LYS A 551 -21.91 -6.54 5.48
C LYS A 551 -20.44 -6.91 5.54
N THR A 552 -20.15 -8.19 5.32
CA THR A 552 -18.77 -8.69 5.22
C THR A 552 -18.40 -8.81 3.75
N TYR A 553 -17.25 -8.25 3.38
CA TYR A 553 -16.64 -8.44 2.07
C TYR A 553 -15.36 -9.26 2.21
N ILE A 554 -15.21 -10.27 1.37
CA ILE A 554 -14.02 -11.12 1.30
C ILE A 554 -13.52 -11.11 -0.15
N TRP A 555 -12.24 -10.86 -0.34
CA TRP A 555 -11.62 -10.90 -1.66
C TRP A 555 -10.21 -11.48 -1.57
N LEU A 556 -9.68 -11.84 -2.73
CA LEU A 556 -8.29 -12.18 -2.90
C LEU A 556 -7.58 -10.97 -3.49
N GLY A 557 -6.50 -10.53 -2.86
CA GLY A 557 -5.73 -9.36 -3.27
C GLY A 557 -4.26 -9.71 -3.52
N ARG A 558 -3.65 -9.00 -4.47
CA ARG A 558 -2.20 -9.04 -4.72
C ARG A 558 -1.57 -7.89 -3.94
N LYS A 559 -0.45 -8.17 -3.30
CA LYS A 559 0.25 -7.20 -2.47
C LYS A 559 1.72 -7.18 -2.79
N VAL A 560 2.27 -5.98 -2.90
CA VAL A 560 3.68 -5.76 -3.23
C VAL A 560 4.38 -5.15 -2.03
N LEU A 561 5.51 -5.75 -1.65
CA LEU A 561 6.31 -5.34 -0.52
C LEU A 561 7.77 -5.24 -0.94
N ALA A 562 8.53 -4.36 -0.29
CA ALA A 562 9.98 -4.32 -0.47
C ALA A 562 10.62 -5.66 -0.03
N GLY A 563 11.66 -6.07 -0.76
CA GLY A 563 12.53 -7.17 -0.37
C GLY A 563 13.47 -6.80 0.78
N ARG A 564 14.54 -7.60 0.97
CA ARG A 564 15.53 -7.39 2.03
C ARG A 564 16.96 -7.22 1.51
N GLY A 565 17.13 -7.03 0.20
CA GLY A 565 18.43 -6.96 -0.46
C GLY A 565 18.60 -7.98 -1.59
N GLU A 566 19.81 -8.01 -2.11
CA GLU A 566 20.26 -8.92 -3.16
C GLU A 566 20.39 -10.36 -2.63
N GLY A 567 20.44 -11.32 -3.56
CA GLY A 567 20.65 -12.73 -3.25
C GLY A 567 21.56 -13.39 -4.28
N SER A 568 22.20 -14.49 -3.88
CA SER A 568 23.00 -15.30 -4.80
C SER A 568 22.35 -16.66 -4.97
N SER A 569 22.09 -17.03 -6.22
CA SER A 569 21.61 -18.37 -6.61
C SER A 569 22.68 -19.45 -6.43
N GLY A 570 23.95 -19.06 -6.31
CA GLY A 570 25.08 -19.98 -6.40
C GLY A 570 25.34 -20.49 -7.82
N LEU A 571 24.65 -19.95 -8.83
CA LEU A 571 24.87 -20.28 -10.24
C LEU A 571 26.27 -19.83 -10.67
N LYS A 572 27.07 -20.79 -11.14
CA LYS A 572 28.41 -20.59 -11.68
C LYS A 572 28.55 -21.47 -12.91
N PHE A 573 29.20 -20.93 -13.93
CA PHE A 573 29.51 -21.64 -15.15
C PHE A 573 30.99 -22.07 -15.17
N ASP A 574 31.29 -23.09 -15.96
CA ASP A 574 32.64 -23.54 -16.30
C ASP A 574 33.54 -23.83 -15.09
N GLN A 575 33.03 -24.62 -14.14
CA GLN A 575 33.76 -24.97 -12.92
C GLN A 575 34.62 -26.23 -13.10
N LEU A 576 35.90 -26.13 -12.76
CA LEU A 576 36.76 -27.30 -12.56
C LEU A 576 36.59 -27.83 -11.13
N LEU A 577 36.19 -29.09 -10.99
CA LEU A 577 36.11 -29.82 -9.73
C LEU A 577 37.40 -30.60 -9.53
N SER A 578 38.14 -30.28 -8.48
CA SER A 578 39.39 -30.93 -8.07
C SER A 578 39.15 -32.21 -7.29
#